data_AF-A0A6C1EI82-F1
#
_entry.id   AF-A0A6C1EI82-F1
#
_cell.length_a   1.000
_cell.length_b   1.000
_cell.length_c   1.000
_cell.angle_alpha   90.00
_cell.angle_beta   90.00
_cell.angle_gamma   90.00
#
_symmetry.space_group_name_H-M   'P 1'
#
loop_
_entity.id
_entity.type
_entity.pdbx_description
1 polymer ?
#
loop_
_entity_poly.entity_id
_entity_poly.type
_entity_poly.pdbx_seq_one_letter_code
_entity_poly.pdbx_strand_id
1 'polypeptide(L)'
;MDVLPDGNTIDFDALANMFLIKYKDFILSKFKKTEPVENIKFQNLVRSNQLAEGLFGQTQHLCSIYDNPSWHSVVLETLDLDLIYKNVDHEFTKEGHREGDNGYSDYLVRELLRYFKQEFFKWCNKPDCHHCGQNTSENMTSMGIQGPNGEESKFQCGSVEVYECNQCRNVTRFPRYNDPIKLLQTRQGRCGEWCNLFTLILKSFGLEVRYVWNREDHVWCEYFSPYLKRWVHVDSCEQAFDQPYIYSVNWNKKMSYCIAFSKDGVVDVSKRYILQNELPRDQIKEEELSFLCKFITKRLRFTLNDEEIYQLACRDEQEQIELITGKANETETEKKAEGSKTSNPGRESGSAVWKAQRGEDGK
;
A
#
# COMPACT_ATOMS: atom_id res chain seq x y z
N MET A 1 -27.23 -35.72 56.19
CA MET A 1 -27.39 -35.60 54.72
C MET A 1 -27.54 -34.12 54.45
N ASP A 2 -26.42 -33.41 54.40
CA ASP A 2 -26.41 -31.99 54.08
C ASP A 2 -26.44 -31.86 52.56
N VAL A 3 -27.59 -31.46 52.05
CA VAL A 3 -27.74 -31.02 50.66
C VAL A 3 -27.18 -29.62 50.59
N LEU A 4 -25.94 -29.48 50.10
CA LEU A 4 -25.38 -28.20 49.73
C LEU A 4 -26.23 -27.61 48.58
N PRO A 5 -26.56 -26.31 48.60
CA PRO A 5 -27.32 -25.69 47.52
C PRO A 5 -26.49 -25.77 46.23
N ASP A 6 -27.13 -26.18 45.13
CA ASP A 6 -26.55 -26.19 43.79
C ASP A 6 -25.77 -24.90 43.54
N GLY A 7 -24.48 -25.07 43.31
CA GLY A 7 -23.58 -23.96 42.98
C GLY A 7 -24.13 -23.23 41.77
N ASN A 8 -24.34 -21.91 41.94
CA ASN A 8 -24.80 -20.98 40.93
C ASN A 8 -23.82 -21.03 39.73
N THR A 9 -24.10 -21.91 38.76
CA THR A 9 -23.23 -22.15 37.63
C THR A 9 -23.45 -21.03 36.64
N ILE A 10 -22.44 -20.17 36.48
CA ILE A 10 -22.50 -19.04 35.56
C ILE A 10 -22.56 -19.59 34.14
N ASP A 11 -23.62 -19.24 33.41
CA ASP A 11 -23.77 -19.55 32.00
C ASP A 11 -22.91 -18.57 31.17
N PHE A 12 -21.70 -19.01 30.84
CA PHE A 12 -20.76 -18.23 30.04
C PHE A 12 -21.20 -18.05 28.59
N ASP A 13 -21.98 -18.98 28.03
CA ASP A 13 -22.46 -18.88 26.64
C ASP A 13 -23.53 -17.78 26.53
N ALA A 14 -24.44 -17.71 27.50
CA ALA A 14 -25.41 -16.63 27.59
C ALA A 14 -24.72 -15.27 27.78
N LEU A 15 -23.70 -15.19 28.65
CA LEU A 15 -22.92 -13.96 28.85
C LEU A 15 -22.13 -13.56 27.61
N ALA A 16 -21.51 -14.50 26.91
CA ALA A 16 -20.75 -14.25 25.68
C ALA A 16 -21.66 -13.72 24.57
N ASN A 17 -22.83 -14.35 24.36
CA ASN A 17 -23.80 -13.88 23.38
C ASN A 17 -24.33 -12.48 23.71
N MET A 18 -24.64 -12.21 24.98
CA MET A 18 -25.04 -10.88 25.45
C MET A 18 -23.94 -9.84 25.18
N PHE A 19 -22.68 -10.18 25.46
CA PHE A 19 -21.53 -9.31 25.21
C PHE A 19 -21.39 -8.99 23.72
N LEU A 20 -21.45 -9.98 22.83
CA LEU A 20 -21.30 -9.77 21.39
C LEU A 20 -22.38 -8.83 20.82
N ILE A 21 -23.62 -8.97 21.28
CA ILE A 21 -24.72 -8.06 20.90
C ILE A 21 -24.41 -6.62 21.34
N LYS A 22 -24.06 -6.44 22.63
CA LYS A 22 -23.74 -5.10 23.17
C LYS A 22 -22.49 -4.48 22.55
N TYR A 23 -21.52 -5.30 22.22
CA TYR A 23 -20.30 -4.88 21.56
C TYR A 23 -20.59 -4.43 20.12
N LYS A 24 -21.46 -5.12 19.38
CA LYS A 24 -21.93 -4.66 18.05
C LYS A 24 -22.62 -3.30 18.14
N ASP A 25 -23.55 -3.11 19.08
CA ASP A 25 -24.21 -1.83 19.31
C ASP A 25 -23.20 -0.70 19.62
N PHE A 26 -22.20 -1.01 20.46
CA PHE A 26 -21.13 -0.07 20.80
C PHE A 26 -20.30 0.33 19.58
N ILE A 27 -19.89 -0.63 18.74
CA ILE A 27 -19.16 -0.35 17.51
C ILE A 27 -19.98 0.55 16.58
N LEU A 28 -21.24 0.19 16.32
CA LEU A 28 -22.13 0.97 15.45
C LEU A 28 -22.32 2.41 15.97
N SER A 29 -22.39 2.59 17.29
CA SER A 29 -22.52 3.92 17.88
C SER A 29 -21.34 4.86 17.56
N LYS A 30 -20.12 4.33 17.40
CA LYS A 30 -18.93 5.11 17.05
C LYS A 30 -18.99 5.68 15.63
N PHE A 31 -19.65 4.98 14.71
CA PHE A 31 -19.69 5.33 13.29
C PHE A 31 -20.94 6.16 12.89
N LYS A 32 -22.07 5.99 13.60
CA LYS A 32 -23.35 6.61 13.20
C LYS A 32 -23.48 8.12 13.45
N LYS A 33 -22.75 8.70 14.41
CA LYS A 33 -22.89 10.12 14.78
C LYS A 33 -21.56 10.83 14.77
N THR A 34 -21.34 11.76 13.85
CA THR A 34 -20.23 12.72 13.95
C THR A 34 -20.71 13.90 14.77
N GLU A 35 -20.23 14.01 16.00
CA GLU A 35 -20.58 15.13 16.87
C GLU A 35 -20.02 16.44 16.27
N PRO A 36 -20.77 17.56 16.29
CA PRO A 36 -20.27 18.85 15.77
C PRO A 36 -18.91 19.27 16.33
N VAL A 37 -18.60 18.87 17.57
CA VAL A 37 -17.31 19.09 18.22
C VAL A 37 -16.16 18.37 17.50
N GLU A 38 -16.38 17.13 17.04
CA GLU A 38 -15.37 16.38 16.27
C GLU A 38 -15.07 17.07 14.94
N ASN A 39 -16.11 17.59 14.26
CA ASN A 39 -15.93 18.34 13.01
C ASN A 39 -15.06 19.59 13.21
N ILE A 40 -15.32 20.38 14.25
CA ILE A 40 -14.52 21.58 14.55
C ILE A 40 -13.08 21.19 14.89
N LYS A 41 -12.89 20.14 15.70
CA LYS A 41 -11.55 19.63 16.03
C LYS A 41 -10.78 19.19 14.79
N PHE A 42 -11.43 18.45 13.89
CA PHE A 42 -10.85 18.02 12.63
C PHE A 42 -10.45 19.19 11.73
N GLN A 43 -11.36 20.16 11.53
CA GLN A 43 -11.08 21.33 10.70
C GLN A 43 -9.94 22.18 11.27
N ASN A 44 -9.88 22.34 12.60
CA ASN A 44 -8.78 23.04 13.24
C ASN A 44 -7.46 22.30 13.04
N LEU A 45 -7.44 20.98 13.26
CA LEU A 45 -6.24 20.15 13.09
C LEU A 45 -5.67 20.22 11.66
N VAL A 46 -6.53 20.07 10.66
CA VAL A 46 -6.14 20.15 9.24
C VAL A 46 -5.59 21.53 8.88
N ARG A 47 -6.09 22.61 9.51
CA ARG A 47 -5.57 23.98 9.28
C ARG A 47 -4.29 24.27 10.05
N SER A 48 -4.12 23.69 11.23
CA SER A 48 -3.00 24.01 12.12
C SER A 48 -1.77 23.12 11.92
N ASN A 49 -1.92 21.95 11.28
CA ASN A 49 -0.86 20.96 11.14
C ASN A 49 -0.69 20.53 9.67
N GLN A 50 0.49 20.78 9.11
CA GLN A 50 0.80 20.49 7.70
C GLN A 50 0.78 18.98 7.38
N LEU A 51 1.19 18.11 8.31
CA LEU A 51 1.10 16.67 8.10
C LEU A 51 -0.38 16.24 8.06
N ALA A 52 -1.23 16.77 8.94
CA ALA A 52 -2.67 16.50 8.89
C ALA A 52 -3.31 17.00 7.58
N GLU A 53 -2.94 18.20 7.14
CA GLU A 53 -3.36 18.76 5.85
C GLU A 53 -2.95 17.87 4.67
N GLY A 54 -1.68 17.47 4.62
CA GLY A 54 -1.13 16.63 3.56
C GLY A 54 -1.78 15.25 3.53
N LEU A 55 -1.94 14.61 4.69
CA LEU A 55 -2.64 13.32 4.79
C LEU A 55 -4.09 13.45 4.33
N PHE A 56 -4.82 14.47 4.78
CA PHE A 56 -6.20 14.70 4.34
C PHE A 56 -6.29 14.96 2.84
N GLY A 57 -5.38 15.76 2.27
CA GLY A 57 -5.29 15.97 0.82
C GLY A 57 -5.10 14.67 0.04
N GLN A 58 -4.22 13.79 0.53
CA GLN A 58 -4.03 12.46 -0.06
C GLN A 58 -5.29 11.60 -0.03
N THR A 59 -6.11 11.68 1.03
CA THR A 59 -7.36 10.89 1.12
C THR A 59 -8.38 11.23 0.03
N GLN A 60 -8.44 12.49 -0.39
CA GLN A 60 -9.39 12.94 -1.41
C GLN A 60 -9.14 12.31 -2.77
N HIS A 61 -7.91 11.84 -2.99
CA HIS A 61 -7.48 11.19 -4.21
C HIS A 61 -7.35 9.67 -4.02
N LEU A 62 -6.48 9.22 -3.11
CA LEU A 62 -6.07 7.82 -2.98
C LEU A 62 -7.18 6.89 -2.47
N CYS A 63 -8.16 7.40 -1.71
CA CYS A 63 -9.23 6.55 -1.19
C CYS A 63 -10.30 6.19 -2.23
N SER A 64 -10.42 6.92 -3.34
CA SER A 64 -11.52 6.72 -4.30
C SER A 64 -11.09 6.59 -5.75
N ILE A 65 -9.93 7.13 -6.13
CA ILE A 65 -9.56 7.21 -7.55
C ILE A 65 -9.44 5.85 -8.23
N TYR A 66 -9.00 4.84 -7.48
CA TYR A 66 -8.80 3.49 -8.01
C TYR A 66 -10.07 2.64 -8.08
N ASP A 67 -11.19 3.11 -7.53
CA ASP A 67 -12.49 2.42 -7.61
C ASP A 67 -13.27 2.97 -8.83
N ASN A 68 -12.73 2.73 -10.02
CA ASN A 68 -13.25 3.20 -11.30
C ASN A 68 -13.42 2.03 -12.29
N PRO A 69 -14.66 1.55 -12.52
CA PRO A 69 -14.92 0.39 -13.38
C PRO A 69 -14.41 0.54 -14.82
N SER A 70 -14.46 1.76 -15.37
CA SER A 70 -13.94 2.03 -16.72
C SER A 70 -12.44 1.81 -16.79
N TRP A 71 -11.71 2.21 -15.74
CA TRP A 71 -10.27 1.96 -15.65
C TRP A 71 -9.95 0.49 -15.44
N HIS A 72 -10.75 -0.21 -14.65
CA HIS A 72 -10.59 -1.65 -14.46
C HIS A 72 -10.71 -2.42 -15.78
N SER A 73 -11.70 -2.08 -16.61
CA SER A 73 -11.86 -2.68 -17.94
C SER A 73 -10.62 -2.45 -18.81
N VAL A 74 -10.14 -1.21 -18.89
CA VAL A 74 -8.96 -0.86 -19.70
C VAL A 74 -7.72 -1.62 -19.22
N VAL A 75 -7.52 -1.77 -17.92
CA VAL A 75 -6.42 -2.58 -17.37
C VAL A 75 -6.55 -4.03 -17.82
N LEU A 76 -7.70 -4.66 -17.58
CA LEU A 76 -7.92 -6.07 -17.91
C LEU A 76 -7.81 -6.35 -19.41
N GLU A 77 -8.19 -5.41 -20.27
CA GLU A 77 -8.00 -5.48 -21.72
C GLU A 77 -6.53 -5.31 -22.15
N THR A 78 -5.72 -4.61 -21.34
CA THR A 78 -4.31 -4.30 -21.66
C THR A 78 -3.34 -5.39 -21.19
N LEU A 79 -3.64 -6.06 -20.08
CA LEU A 79 -2.79 -7.11 -19.50
C LEU A 79 -2.97 -8.44 -20.24
N ASP A 80 -1.91 -9.24 -20.29
CA ASP A 80 -1.97 -10.61 -20.82
C ASP A 80 -2.56 -11.55 -19.75
N LEU A 81 -3.90 -11.55 -19.65
CA LEU A 81 -4.62 -12.35 -18.65
C LEU A 81 -4.39 -13.86 -18.84
N ASP A 82 -4.23 -14.33 -20.08
CA ASP A 82 -3.99 -15.74 -20.38
C ASP A 82 -2.64 -16.18 -19.80
N LEU A 83 -1.59 -15.39 -20.00
CA LEU A 83 -0.27 -15.67 -19.39
C LEU A 83 -0.33 -15.63 -17.87
N ILE A 84 -0.97 -14.61 -17.30
CA ILE A 84 -1.09 -14.44 -15.84
C ILE A 84 -1.79 -15.65 -15.24
N TYR A 85 -3.01 -15.98 -15.68
CA TYR A 85 -3.78 -17.08 -15.10
C TYR A 85 -3.13 -18.44 -15.36
N LYS A 86 -2.51 -18.65 -16.53
CA LYS A 86 -1.74 -19.87 -16.80
C LYS A 86 -0.62 -20.09 -15.76
N ASN A 87 0.10 -19.03 -15.40
CA ASN A 87 1.18 -19.13 -14.41
C ASN A 87 0.64 -19.29 -12.99
N VAL A 88 -0.46 -18.61 -12.64
CA VAL A 88 -1.15 -18.79 -11.36
C VAL A 88 -1.60 -20.23 -11.20
N ASP A 89 -2.31 -20.78 -12.19
CA ASP A 89 -2.81 -22.16 -12.16
C ASP A 89 -1.67 -23.17 -12.06
N HIS A 90 -0.57 -22.94 -12.78
CA HIS A 90 0.61 -23.78 -12.72
C HIS A 90 1.22 -23.83 -11.30
N GLU A 91 1.48 -22.68 -10.68
CA GLU A 91 2.07 -22.66 -9.33
C GLU A 91 1.08 -23.14 -8.25
N PHE A 92 -0.21 -22.82 -8.38
CA PHE A 92 -1.26 -23.28 -7.47
C PHE A 92 -1.38 -24.81 -7.45
N THR A 93 -1.38 -25.44 -8.63
CA THR A 93 -1.48 -26.90 -8.75
C THR A 93 -0.23 -27.60 -8.25
N LYS A 94 0.95 -27.01 -8.48
CA LYS A 94 2.25 -27.53 -8.09
C LYS A 94 2.42 -27.64 -6.56
N GLU A 95 1.82 -26.74 -5.79
CA GLU A 95 1.87 -26.79 -4.32
C GLU A 95 0.78 -27.70 -3.69
N GLY A 96 0.00 -28.40 -4.52
CA GLY A 96 -0.94 -29.43 -4.06
C GLY A 96 -2.26 -28.89 -3.49
N HIS A 97 -2.51 -27.60 -3.65
CA HIS A 97 -3.78 -26.97 -3.31
C HIS A 97 -4.92 -27.47 -4.21
N ARG A 98 -6.13 -27.52 -3.66
CA ARG A 98 -7.33 -27.98 -4.39
C ARG A 98 -8.29 -26.81 -4.65
N GLU A 99 -9.16 -26.99 -5.64
CA GLU A 99 -10.29 -26.07 -5.87
C GLU A 99 -11.06 -25.85 -4.56
N GLY A 100 -11.15 -24.60 -4.11
CA GLY A 100 -11.76 -24.20 -2.84
C GLY A 100 -10.78 -23.73 -1.77
N ASP A 101 -9.47 -23.84 -1.98
CA ASP A 101 -8.48 -23.22 -1.09
C ASP A 101 -8.48 -21.69 -1.30
N ASN A 102 -8.72 -20.94 -0.22
CA ASN A 102 -8.78 -19.47 -0.23
C ASN A 102 -7.44 -18.78 -0.60
N GLY A 103 -6.39 -19.55 -0.86
CA GLY A 103 -5.04 -19.06 -1.20
C GLY A 103 -4.87 -18.62 -2.65
N TYR A 104 -5.79 -18.94 -3.57
CA TYR A 104 -5.63 -18.64 -5.01
C TYR A 104 -5.33 -17.15 -5.28
N SER A 105 -5.98 -16.24 -4.56
CA SER A 105 -5.73 -14.80 -4.69
C SER A 105 -4.31 -14.40 -4.28
N ASP A 106 -3.67 -15.12 -3.37
CA ASP A 106 -2.27 -14.85 -2.98
C ASP A 106 -1.30 -15.26 -4.11
N TYR A 107 -1.56 -16.36 -4.82
CA TYR A 107 -0.79 -16.73 -6.02
C TYR A 107 -1.01 -15.72 -7.15
N LEU A 108 -2.25 -15.24 -7.33
CA LEU A 108 -2.55 -14.17 -8.28
C LEU A 108 -1.73 -12.91 -7.97
N VAL A 109 -1.67 -12.45 -6.73
CA VAL A 109 -0.88 -11.26 -6.35
C VAL A 109 0.61 -11.48 -6.60
N ARG A 110 1.15 -12.67 -6.27
CA ARG A 110 2.55 -13.02 -6.53
C ARG A 110 2.87 -13.02 -8.03
N GLU A 111 1.98 -13.57 -8.85
CA GLU A 111 2.17 -13.58 -10.30
C GLU A 111 2.01 -12.18 -10.91
N LEU A 112 1.08 -11.36 -10.41
CA LEU A 112 0.95 -9.96 -10.83
C LEU A 112 2.22 -9.17 -10.51
N LEU A 113 2.83 -9.36 -9.34
CA LEU A 113 4.13 -8.77 -9.00
C LEU A 113 5.21 -9.16 -10.02
N ARG A 114 5.31 -10.46 -10.33
CA ARG A 114 6.28 -10.99 -11.30
C ARG A 114 6.04 -10.42 -12.69
N TYR A 115 4.84 -10.54 -13.22
CA TYR A 115 4.44 -10.03 -14.54
C TYR A 115 4.71 -8.53 -14.64
N PHE A 116 4.31 -7.77 -13.62
CA PHE A 116 4.49 -6.32 -13.61
C PHE A 116 5.96 -5.92 -13.72
N LYS A 117 6.82 -6.51 -12.88
CA LYS A 117 8.25 -6.16 -12.83
C LYS A 117 9.05 -6.71 -14.00
N GLN A 118 8.77 -7.94 -14.43
CA GLN A 118 9.62 -8.66 -15.37
C GLN A 118 9.22 -8.43 -16.83
N GLU A 119 7.95 -8.13 -17.10
CA GLU A 119 7.42 -8.12 -18.47
C GLU A 119 6.68 -6.82 -18.82
N PHE A 120 5.96 -6.23 -17.86
CA PHE A 120 5.04 -5.14 -18.18
C PHE A 120 5.64 -3.74 -18.01
N PHE A 121 6.34 -3.47 -16.91
CA PHE A 121 6.73 -2.12 -16.50
C PHE A 121 8.24 -1.99 -16.29
N LYS A 122 8.83 -0.87 -16.74
CA LYS A 122 10.28 -0.63 -16.72
C LYS A 122 10.67 0.46 -15.71
N TRP A 123 11.75 0.22 -14.96
CA TRP A 123 12.32 1.23 -14.09
C TRP A 123 13.07 2.29 -14.91
N CYS A 124 12.79 3.57 -14.66
CA CYS A 124 13.41 4.69 -15.37
C CYS A 124 14.18 5.61 -14.41
N ASN A 125 15.50 5.43 -14.33
CA ASN A 125 16.39 6.38 -13.64
C ASN A 125 16.59 7.65 -14.49
N LYS A 126 17.00 7.46 -15.74
CA LYS A 126 17.07 8.47 -16.80
C LYS A 126 16.37 7.87 -18.03
N PRO A 127 15.62 8.66 -18.80
CA PRO A 127 14.97 8.14 -20.01
C PRO A 127 16.02 7.74 -21.05
N ASP A 128 15.70 6.79 -21.91
CA ASP A 128 16.46 6.56 -23.14
C ASP A 128 16.23 7.74 -24.11
N CYS A 129 17.23 8.05 -24.94
CA CYS A 129 17.08 9.07 -25.97
C CYS A 129 16.03 8.63 -27.00
N HIS A 130 14.98 9.45 -27.18
CA HIS A 130 13.92 9.18 -28.15
C HIS A 130 14.39 9.06 -29.61
N HIS A 131 15.56 9.61 -29.94
CA HIS A 131 16.13 9.59 -31.29
C HIS A 131 17.19 8.48 -31.48
N CYS A 132 18.05 8.24 -30.48
CA CYS A 132 19.07 7.17 -30.57
C CYS A 132 18.50 5.78 -30.26
N GLY A 133 17.36 5.70 -29.58
CA GLY A 133 16.70 4.44 -29.24
C GLY A 133 17.08 3.89 -27.86
N GLN A 134 16.78 2.61 -27.66
CA GLN A 134 16.89 1.93 -26.37
C GLN A 134 18.35 1.79 -25.89
N ASN A 135 18.53 1.66 -24.58
CA ASN A 135 19.84 1.47 -23.92
C ASN A 135 20.79 2.65 -24.14
N THR A 136 20.25 3.87 -24.13
CA THR A 136 21.01 5.12 -24.34
C THR A 136 20.91 6.08 -23.15
N SER A 137 20.24 5.68 -22.07
CA SER A 137 20.04 6.47 -20.84
C SER A 137 21.33 7.02 -20.22
N GLU A 138 22.46 6.31 -20.34
CA GLU A 138 23.76 6.78 -19.82
C GLU A 138 24.31 7.99 -20.58
N ASN A 139 23.91 8.17 -21.83
CA ASN A 139 24.30 9.33 -22.65
C ASN A 139 23.42 10.55 -22.36
N MET A 140 22.50 10.47 -21.40
CA MET A 140 21.57 11.53 -21.09
C MET A 140 22.05 12.37 -19.90
N THR A 141 22.13 13.68 -20.12
CA THR A 141 22.48 14.68 -19.12
C THR A 141 21.22 15.44 -18.71
N SER A 142 20.95 15.56 -17.41
CA SER A 142 19.79 16.29 -16.92
C SER A 142 19.95 17.79 -17.20
N MET A 143 18.89 18.38 -17.78
CA MET A 143 18.74 19.82 -17.97
C MET A 143 17.86 20.46 -16.88
N GLY A 144 17.43 19.68 -15.88
CA GLY A 144 16.55 20.12 -14.81
C GLY A 144 15.07 19.78 -15.04
N ILE A 145 14.20 20.43 -14.27
CA ILE A 145 12.76 20.19 -14.25
C ILE A 145 12.04 21.39 -14.87
N GLN A 146 11.04 21.11 -15.70
CA GLN A 146 10.17 22.09 -16.34
C GLN A 146 8.69 21.77 -16.07
N GLY A 147 7.81 22.73 -16.37
CA GLY A 147 6.37 22.49 -16.39
C GLY A 147 5.94 21.58 -17.54
N PRO A 148 4.79 20.90 -17.40
CA PRO A 148 4.19 20.11 -18.48
C PRO A 148 3.79 20.99 -19.66
N ASN A 149 3.89 20.45 -20.87
CA ASN A 149 3.26 21.05 -22.04
C ASN A 149 1.74 20.79 -22.05
N GLY A 150 1.03 21.32 -23.07
CA GLY A 150 -0.43 21.19 -23.16
C GLY A 150 -0.93 19.74 -23.29
N GLU A 151 -0.16 18.85 -23.90
CA GLU A 151 -0.53 17.43 -24.02
C GLU A 151 -0.21 16.67 -22.72
N GLU A 152 0.94 16.93 -22.11
CA GLU A 152 1.36 16.29 -20.86
C GLU A 152 0.43 16.65 -19.70
N SER A 153 -0.05 17.90 -19.64
CA SER A 153 -0.95 18.39 -18.59
C SER A 153 -2.28 17.62 -18.52
N LYS A 154 -2.73 17.01 -19.63
CA LYS A 154 -3.99 16.25 -19.69
C LYS A 154 -3.98 14.99 -18.80
N PHE A 155 -2.80 14.47 -18.49
CA PHE A 155 -2.59 13.21 -17.79
C PHE A 155 -2.07 13.41 -16.35
N GLN A 156 -2.53 14.47 -15.69
CA GLN A 156 -2.18 14.81 -14.31
C GLN A 156 -0.66 14.92 -14.07
N CYS A 157 0.06 15.43 -15.06
CA CYS A 157 1.49 15.67 -14.97
C CYS A 157 1.77 16.98 -14.22
N GLY A 158 2.45 16.90 -13.08
CA GLY A 158 2.86 18.10 -12.32
C GLY A 158 4.23 18.65 -12.72
N SER A 159 5.13 17.77 -13.17
CA SER A 159 6.52 18.12 -13.47
C SER A 159 7.10 17.23 -14.57
N VAL A 160 8.05 17.78 -15.31
CA VAL A 160 8.73 17.08 -16.41
C VAL A 160 10.22 17.22 -16.23
N GLU A 161 10.92 16.09 -16.10
CA GLU A 161 12.37 16.09 -16.15
C GLU A 161 12.82 16.14 -17.61
N VAL A 162 13.78 17.02 -17.90
CA VAL A 162 14.26 17.23 -19.27
C VAL A 162 15.72 16.80 -19.35
N TYR A 163 16.05 16.04 -20.40
CA TYR A 163 17.39 15.49 -20.59
C TYR A 163 17.89 15.78 -22.00
N GLU A 164 19.16 16.14 -22.13
CA GLU A 164 19.86 16.27 -23.40
C GLU A 164 20.70 15.02 -23.68
N CYS A 165 20.64 14.50 -24.90
CA CYS A 165 21.50 13.40 -25.32
C CYS A 165 22.89 13.94 -25.72
N ASN A 166 23.94 13.43 -25.08
CA ASN A 166 25.32 13.82 -25.37
C ASN A 166 25.79 13.36 -26.77
N GLN A 167 25.12 12.37 -27.38
CA GLN A 167 25.48 11.85 -28.70
C GLN A 167 24.82 12.61 -29.86
N CYS A 168 23.50 12.77 -29.83
CA CYS A 168 22.76 13.40 -30.93
C CYS A 168 22.25 14.81 -30.61
N ARG A 169 22.50 15.32 -29.39
CA ARG A 169 22.09 16.66 -28.90
C ARG A 169 20.57 16.90 -28.86
N ASN A 170 19.76 15.87 -29.12
CA ASN A 170 18.30 15.97 -29.01
C ASN A 170 17.86 15.93 -27.54
N VAL A 171 16.75 16.60 -27.28
CA VAL A 171 16.13 16.70 -25.95
C VAL A 171 15.05 15.64 -25.80
N THR A 172 15.15 14.83 -24.75
CA THR A 172 14.09 13.90 -24.33
C THR A 172 13.43 14.41 -23.06
N ARG A 173 12.09 14.37 -23.03
CA ARG A 173 11.27 14.75 -21.89
C ARG A 173 10.81 13.49 -21.16
N PHE A 174 10.81 13.52 -19.84
CA PHE A 174 10.30 12.48 -18.96
C PHE A 174 9.22 13.06 -18.03
N PRO A 175 7.96 13.11 -18.50
CA PRO A 175 6.84 13.61 -17.70
C PRO A 175 6.51 12.65 -16.56
N ARG A 176 6.29 13.20 -15.36
CA ARG A 176 5.90 12.43 -14.16
C ARG A 176 4.37 12.41 -14.06
N TYR A 177 3.76 11.40 -14.69
CA TYR A 177 2.29 11.27 -14.77
C TYR A 177 1.69 10.67 -13.50
N ASN A 178 0.56 11.23 -13.06
CA ASN A 178 -0.28 10.63 -12.01
C ASN A 178 -1.53 9.94 -12.55
N ASP A 179 -1.84 10.09 -13.84
CA ASP A 179 -2.90 9.32 -14.50
C ASP A 179 -2.43 7.87 -14.76
N PRO A 180 -2.98 6.86 -14.05
CA PRO A 180 -2.53 5.47 -14.21
C PRO A 180 -2.87 4.88 -15.58
N ILE A 181 -3.88 5.38 -16.28
CA ILE A 181 -4.19 4.93 -17.65
C ILE A 181 -3.10 5.42 -18.61
N LYS A 182 -2.52 6.60 -18.36
CA LYS A 182 -1.33 7.01 -19.12
C LYS A 182 -0.14 6.10 -18.83
N LEU A 183 0.01 5.63 -17.59
CA LEU A 183 1.09 4.71 -17.21
C LEU A 183 0.98 3.34 -17.89
N LEU A 184 -0.22 2.83 -18.17
CA LEU A 184 -0.41 1.63 -19.00
C LEU A 184 0.21 1.76 -20.40
N GLN A 185 0.27 2.99 -20.93
CA GLN A 185 0.86 3.29 -22.23
C GLN A 185 2.37 3.53 -22.14
N THR A 186 2.83 4.32 -21.15
CA THR A 186 4.26 4.66 -21.05
C THR A 186 5.10 3.49 -20.55
N ARG A 187 4.50 2.60 -19.74
CA ARG A 187 5.10 1.39 -19.19
C ARG A 187 6.44 1.61 -18.50
N GLN A 188 6.65 2.79 -17.94
CA GLN A 188 7.88 3.13 -17.24
C GLN A 188 7.69 4.22 -16.18
N GLY A 189 8.55 4.21 -15.16
CA GLY A 189 8.52 5.20 -14.09
C GLY A 189 9.46 4.88 -12.94
N ARG A 190 9.23 5.52 -11.79
CA ARG A 190 9.88 5.23 -10.49
C ARG A 190 8.82 4.78 -9.48
N CYS A 191 9.19 4.64 -8.20
CA CYS A 191 8.31 4.08 -7.17
C CYS A 191 6.90 4.68 -7.14
N GLY A 192 6.75 6.00 -7.36
CA GLY A 192 5.44 6.66 -7.47
C GLY A 192 4.57 6.09 -8.60
N GLU A 193 5.06 6.08 -9.84
CA GLU A 193 4.34 5.52 -10.99
C GLU A 193 4.13 4.00 -10.87
N TRP A 194 5.13 3.29 -10.38
CA TRP A 194 5.07 1.84 -10.14
C TRP A 194 3.95 1.50 -9.16
N CYS A 195 3.90 2.18 -8.01
CA CYS A 195 2.88 1.95 -7.00
C CYS A 195 1.49 2.39 -7.46
N ASN A 196 1.38 3.56 -8.11
CA ASN A 196 0.13 4.08 -8.66
C ASN A 196 -0.53 3.07 -9.61
N LEU A 197 0.20 2.65 -10.65
CA LEU A 197 -0.35 1.70 -11.61
C LEU A 197 -0.60 0.33 -10.99
N PHE A 198 0.31 -0.17 -10.15
CA PHE A 198 0.12 -1.48 -9.54
C PHE A 198 -1.06 -1.52 -8.56
N THR A 199 -1.34 -0.42 -7.85
CA THR A 199 -2.56 -0.26 -7.03
C THR A 199 -3.81 -0.42 -7.89
N LEU A 200 -3.86 0.25 -9.05
CA LEU A 200 -4.97 0.12 -9.99
C LEU A 200 -5.09 -1.31 -10.54
N ILE A 201 -3.96 -1.96 -10.86
CA ILE A 201 -3.95 -3.35 -11.34
C ILE A 201 -4.61 -4.26 -10.31
N LEU A 202 -4.13 -4.26 -9.06
CA LEU A 202 -4.70 -5.12 -8.00
C LEU A 202 -6.20 -4.85 -7.80
N LYS A 203 -6.61 -3.58 -7.80
CA LYS A 203 -8.03 -3.17 -7.72
C LYS A 203 -8.88 -3.68 -8.89
N SER A 204 -8.30 -3.78 -10.09
CA SER A 204 -8.99 -4.25 -11.30
C SER A 204 -9.34 -5.74 -11.23
N PHE A 205 -8.61 -6.52 -10.42
CA PHE A 205 -8.95 -7.92 -10.11
C PHE A 205 -9.94 -8.04 -8.93
N GLY A 206 -10.53 -6.93 -8.47
CA GLY A 206 -11.48 -6.92 -7.35
C GLY A 206 -10.85 -7.16 -5.99
N LEU A 207 -9.52 -7.05 -5.87
CA LEU A 207 -8.81 -7.26 -4.62
C LEU A 207 -8.99 -6.06 -3.67
N GLU A 208 -8.96 -6.34 -2.37
CA GLU A 208 -8.93 -5.30 -1.34
C GLU A 208 -7.51 -4.77 -1.19
N VAL A 209 -7.31 -3.49 -1.53
CA VAL A 209 -5.97 -2.88 -1.68
C VAL A 209 -5.92 -1.55 -0.95
N ARG A 210 -4.78 -1.28 -0.31
CA ARG A 210 -4.39 0.02 0.21
C ARG A 210 -3.16 0.54 -0.53
N TYR A 211 -3.12 1.85 -0.74
CA TYR A 211 -1.90 2.58 -1.07
C TYR A 211 -1.20 2.97 0.22
N VAL A 212 0.08 2.61 0.39
CA VAL A 212 0.88 2.98 1.56
C VAL A 212 1.89 4.04 1.20
N TRP A 213 1.87 5.12 1.96
CA TRP A 213 2.82 6.22 1.86
C TRP A 213 3.78 6.21 3.03
N ASN A 214 5.08 6.18 2.74
CA ASN A 214 6.12 6.50 3.71
C ASN A 214 6.66 7.91 3.46
N ARG A 215 6.79 8.69 4.54
CA ARG A 215 7.23 10.09 4.47
C ARG A 215 8.62 10.27 3.86
N GLU A 216 9.51 9.30 4.03
CA GLU A 216 10.90 9.34 3.54
C GLU A 216 11.03 8.85 2.09
N ASP A 217 10.13 9.31 1.21
CA ASP A 217 10.16 9.15 -0.24
C ASP A 217 10.11 7.68 -0.72
N HIS A 218 9.14 6.91 -0.22
CA HIS A 218 8.80 5.61 -0.79
C HIS A 218 7.31 5.29 -0.61
N VAL A 219 6.79 4.48 -1.52
CA VAL A 219 5.37 4.13 -1.58
C VAL A 219 5.23 2.68 -2.05
N TRP A 220 4.22 1.98 -1.55
CA TRP A 220 3.94 0.57 -1.89
C TRP A 220 2.45 0.25 -1.65
N CYS A 221 2.05 -1.00 -1.80
CA CYS A 221 0.67 -1.45 -1.60
C CYS A 221 0.55 -2.37 -0.36
N GLU A 222 -0.63 -2.41 0.24
CA GLU A 222 -1.07 -3.57 1.02
C GLU A 222 -2.26 -4.23 0.32
N TYR A 223 -2.34 -5.54 0.41
CA TYR A 223 -3.49 -6.33 -0.05
C TYR A 223 -4.02 -7.16 1.11
N PHE A 224 -5.34 -7.23 1.28
CA PHE A 224 -5.95 -8.07 2.31
C PHE A 224 -6.06 -9.51 1.79
N SER A 225 -5.27 -10.42 2.35
CA SER A 225 -5.34 -11.85 2.01
C SER A 225 -6.50 -12.52 2.75
N PRO A 226 -7.52 -13.06 2.06
CA PRO A 226 -8.58 -13.84 2.69
C PRO A 226 -8.05 -15.14 3.32
N TYR A 227 -6.95 -15.68 2.79
CA TYR A 227 -6.29 -16.87 3.29
C TYR A 227 -5.55 -16.60 4.62
N LEU A 228 -4.69 -15.57 4.64
CA LEU A 228 -3.93 -15.19 5.83
C LEU A 228 -4.76 -14.37 6.84
N LYS A 229 -5.93 -13.88 6.43
CA LYS A 229 -6.87 -13.07 7.22
C LYS A 229 -6.23 -11.80 7.80
N ARG A 230 -5.33 -11.19 7.03
CA ARG A 230 -4.67 -9.92 7.40
C ARG A 230 -4.21 -9.14 6.16
N TRP A 231 -3.81 -7.90 6.39
CA TRP A 231 -3.11 -7.11 5.40
C TRP A 231 -1.71 -7.68 5.16
N VAL A 232 -1.36 -7.79 3.90
CA VAL A 232 -0.09 -8.30 3.40
C VAL A 232 0.64 -7.17 2.69
N HIS A 233 1.90 -6.98 3.04
CA HIS A 233 2.79 -6.05 2.35
C HIS A 233 3.04 -6.50 0.90
N VAL A 234 2.93 -5.58 -0.04
CA VAL A 234 3.17 -5.81 -1.47
C VAL A 234 3.95 -4.64 -2.08
N ASP A 235 5.18 -4.86 -2.53
CA ASP A 235 5.99 -3.85 -3.23
C ASP A 235 6.31 -4.32 -4.65
N SER A 236 5.74 -3.64 -5.64
CA SER A 236 5.93 -3.94 -7.06
C SER A 236 7.33 -3.59 -7.57
N CYS A 237 8.00 -2.60 -6.99
CA CYS A 237 9.36 -2.24 -7.36
C CYS A 237 10.34 -3.36 -7.01
N GLU A 238 10.11 -4.02 -5.88
CA GLU A 238 10.97 -5.08 -5.34
C GLU A 238 10.46 -6.49 -5.66
N GLN A 239 9.27 -6.63 -6.27
CA GLN A 239 8.59 -7.92 -6.45
C GLN A 239 8.44 -8.68 -5.12
N ALA A 240 8.16 -7.93 -4.05
CA ALA A 240 8.12 -8.46 -2.69
C ALA A 240 6.67 -8.71 -2.25
N PHE A 241 6.42 -9.92 -1.75
CA PHE A 241 5.16 -10.33 -1.14
C PHE A 241 5.41 -10.71 0.32
N ASP A 242 4.71 -10.07 1.24
CA ASP A 242 4.75 -10.34 2.69
C ASP A 242 6.14 -10.16 3.34
N GLN A 243 6.81 -9.07 3.01
CA GLN A 243 8.15 -8.72 3.52
C GLN A 243 8.22 -7.29 4.07
N PRO A 244 7.41 -6.94 5.08
CA PRO A 244 7.35 -5.57 5.59
C PRO A 244 8.69 -5.08 6.18
N TYR A 245 9.56 -6.00 6.60
CA TYR A 245 10.89 -5.72 7.13
C TYR A 245 11.90 -5.22 6.07
N ILE A 246 11.60 -5.33 4.76
CA ILE A 246 12.56 -5.03 3.69
C ILE A 246 13.12 -3.60 3.81
N TYR A 247 12.31 -2.64 4.24
CA TYR A 247 12.73 -1.25 4.35
C TYR A 247 13.61 -1.00 5.57
N SER A 248 13.11 -1.28 6.78
CA SER A 248 13.84 -0.95 8.01
C SER A 248 15.04 -1.85 8.24
N VAL A 249 14.94 -3.13 7.87
CA VAL A 249 15.99 -4.14 8.13
C VAL A 249 16.91 -4.30 6.94
N ASN A 250 16.37 -4.59 5.76
CA ASN A 250 17.23 -4.94 4.63
C ASN A 250 17.90 -3.70 4.02
N TRP A 251 17.12 -2.64 3.76
CA TRP A 251 17.67 -1.37 3.26
C TRP A 251 18.26 -0.50 4.37
N ASN A 252 18.12 -0.91 5.64
CA ASN A 252 18.53 -0.10 6.78
C ASN A 252 17.91 1.33 6.75
N LYS A 253 16.73 1.47 6.15
CA LYS A 253 16.09 2.76 5.90
C LYS A 253 15.59 3.36 7.21
N LYS A 254 15.91 4.64 7.42
CA LYS A 254 15.35 5.45 8.52
C LYS A 254 13.98 5.98 8.13
N MET A 255 12.97 5.77 8.97
CA MET A 255 11.57 6.11 8.65
C MET A 255 10.84 6.71 9.85
N SER A 256 9.87 7.60 9.60
CA SER A 256 9.05 8.24 10.65
C SER A 256 7.58 7.84 10.62
N TYR A 257 6.92 7.95 9.45
CA TYR A 257 5.49 7.67 9.27
C TYR A 257 5.26 6.78 8.06
N CYS A 258 4.41 5.75 8.22
CA CYS A 258 3.83 4.96 7.15
C CYS A 258 2.31 4.94 7.30
N ILE A 259 1.58 5.56 6.35
CA ILE A 259 0.12 5.70 6.41
C ILE A 259 -0.51 4.99 5.21
N ALA A 260 -1.49 4.13 5.47
CA ALA A 260 -2.21 3.39 4.46
C ALA A 260 -3.57 4.04 4.14
N PHE A 261 -3.93 4.08 2.85
CA PHE A 261 -5.15 4.68 2.32
C PHE A 261 -5.94 3.67 1.50
N SER A 262 -7.24 3.56 1.75
CA SER A 262 -8.19 2.76 0.95
C SER A 262 -9.57 3.40 0.95
N LYS A 263 -10.48 2.87 0.12
CA LYS A 263 -11.91 3.26 0.14
C LYS A 263 -12.56 3.09 1.51
N ASP A 264 -12.09 2.10 2.28
CA ASP A 264 -12.70 1.73 3.55
C ASP A 264 -12.02 2.41 4.74
N GLY A 265 -10.93 3.15 4.56
CA GLY A 265 -10.29 3.82 5.68
C GLY A 265 -8.85 4.26 5.47
N VAL A 266 -8.37 4.98 6.48
CA VAL A 266 -7.00 5.45 6.64
C VAL A 266 -6.48 4.94 7.97
N VAL A 267 -5.30 4.31 7.95
CA VAL A 267 -4.68 3.67 9.13
C VAL A 267 -3.20 4.01 9.17
N ASP A 268 -2.71 4.31 10.38
CA ASP A 268 -1.27 4.36 10.63
C ASP A 268 -0.72 2.93 10.74
N VAL A 269 0.07 2.54 9.76
CA VAL A 269 0.68 1.22 9.65
C VAL A 269 2.18 1.25 9.99
N SER A 270 2.66 2.34 10.59
CA SER A 270 4.09 2.56 10.90
C SER A 270 4.70 1.40 11.69
N LYS A 271 3.98 0.85 12.68
CA LYS A 271 4.46 -0.26 13.50
C LYS A 271 4.73 -1.56 12.73
N ARG A 272 4.11 -1.74 11.55
CA ARG A 272 4.37 -2.89 10.67
C ARG A 272 5.73 -2.76 9.95
N TYR A 273 6.17 -1.54 9.67
CA TYR A 273 7.31 -1.28 8.77
C TYR A 273 8.52 -0.65 9.45
N ILE A 274 8.32 0.08 10.55
CA ILE A 274 9.39 0.74 11.30
C ILE A 274 9.78 -0.15 12.48
N LEU A 275 10.42 -1.27 12.17
CA LEU A 275 10.84 -2.27 13.15
C LEU A 275 12.15 -1.88 13.85
N GLN A 276 12.94 -1.04 13.17
CA GLN A 276 14.16 -0.42 13.64
C GLN A 276 14.37 0.91 12.88
N ASN A 277 15.42 1.66 13.23
CA ASN A 277 15.79 2.91 12.55
C ASN A 277 14.69 3.98 12.57
N GLU A 278 13.90 3.99 13.65
CA GLU A 278 12.82 4.96 13.85
C GLU A 278 13.39 6.39 13.93
N LEU A 279 12.83 7.26 13.08
CA LEU A 279 13.04 8.70 13.14
C LEU A 279 12.02 9.32 14.11
N PRO A 280 12.35 10.49 14.71
CA PRO A 280 11.41 11.21 15.54
C PRO A 280 10.07 11.46 14.85
N ARG A 281 8.98 11.16 15.56
CA ARG A 281 7.60 11.41 15.14
C ARG A 281 7.09 12.70 15.76
N ASP A 282 7.66 13.82 15.31
CA ASP A 282 7.47 15.16 15.87
C ASP A 282 6.59 16.07 15.00
N GLN A 283 6.03 15.54 13.90
CA GLN A 283 5.26 16.33 12.93
C GLN A 283 3.79 16.49 13.32
N ILE A 284 3.26 15.61 14.18
CA ILE A 284 1.90 15.62 14.70
C ILE A 284 1.89 14.85 16.02
N LYS A 285 1.01 15.22 16.97
CA LYS A 285 0.83 14.42 18.19
C LYS A 285 0.16 13.08 17.87
N GLU A 286 0.60 12.00 18.51
CA GLU A 286 0.07 10.65 18.23
C GLU A 286 -1.45 10.55 18.45
N GLU A 287 -2.00 11.23 19.47
CA GLU A 287 -3.43 11.29 19.70
C GLU A 287 -4.20 12.06 18.62
N GLU A 288 -3.56 13.06 18.00
CA GLU A 288 -4.13 13.83 16.89
C GLU A 288 -4.10 13.04 15.59
N LEU A 289 -3.02 12.30 15.32
CA LEU A 289 -2.93 11.39 14.18
C LEU A 289 -3.94 10.24 14.29
N SER A 290 -4.05 9.63 15.47
CA SER A 290 -5.04 8.58 15.73
C SER A 290 -6.46 9.11 15.53
N PHE A 291 -6.76 10.32 16.04
CA PHE A 291 -8.04 10.98 15.81
C PHE A 291 -8.29 11.26 14.33
N LEU A 292 -7.30 11.81 13.61
CA LEU A 292 -7.39 12.13 12.19
C LEU A 292 -7.77 10.89 11.37
N CYS A 293 -7.05 9.78 11.55
CA CYS A 293 -7.31 8.53 10.84
C CYS A 293 -8.71 8.00 11.15
N LYS A 294 -9.10 7.93 12.43
CA LYS A 294 -10.43 7.45 12.85
C LYS A 294 -11.56 8.33 12.30
N PHE A 295 -11.38 9.65 12.31
CA PHE A 295 -12.36 10.59 11.80
C PHE A 295 -12.55 10.43 10.29
N ILE A 296 -11.45 10.32 9.52
CA ILE A 296 -11.54 10.12 8.07
C ILE A 296 -12.17 8.76 7.75
N THR A 297 -11.73 7.69 8.40
CA THR A 297 -12.31 6.35 8.24
C THR A 297 -13.81 6.33 8.53
N LYS A 298 -14.25 6.99 9.60
CA LYS A 298 -15.67 7.17 9.91
C LYS A 298 -16.41 7.90 8.79
N ARG A 299 -15.82 8.95 8.22
CA ARG A 299 -16.42 9.70 7.09
C ARG A 299 -16.53 8.85 5.82
N LEU A 300 -15.51 8.04 5.52
CA LEU A 300 -15.49 7.14 4.37
C LEU A 300 -16.55 6.04 4.46
N ARG A 301 -16.84 5.57 5.68
CA ARG A 301 -17.82 4.50 5.94
C ARG A 301 -19.26 5.00 6.18
N PHE A 302 -19.53 6.30 6.03
CA PHE A 302 -20.83 6.89 6.40
C PHE A 302 -22.03 6.29 5.65
N THR A 303 -21.83 5.83 4.42
CA THR A 303 -22.90 5.27 3.58
C THR A 303 -23.02 3.74 3.65
N LEU A 304 -22.13 3.08 4.40
CA LEU A 304 -22.14 1.62 4.54
C LEU A 304 -23.27 1.17 5.48
N ASN A 305 -23.70 -0.08 5.30
CA ASN A 305 -24.71 -0.66 6.18
C ASN A 305 -24.09 -1.15 7.50
N ASP A 306 -24.95 -1.41 8.50
CA ASP A 306 -24.51 -1.81 9.84
C ASP A 306 -23.65 -3.08 9.87
N GLU A 307 -23.90 -4.04 8.97
CA GLU A 307 -23.12 -5.27 8.91
C GLU A 307 -21.72 -5.02 8.34
N GLU A 308 -21.62 -4.24 7.26
CA GLU A 308 -20.34 -3.83 6.67
C GLU A 308 -19.49 -3.02 7.67
N ILE A 309 -20.11 -2.05 8.37
CA ILE A 309 -19.43 -1.25 9.40
C ILE A 309 -18.86 -2.15 10.49
N TYR A 310 -19.65 -3.10 10.99
CA TYR A 310 -19.24 -4.01 12.06
C TYR A 310 -18.09 -4.92 11.61
N GLN A 311 -18.20 -5.54 10.43
CA GLN A 311 -17.16 -6.43 9.90
C GLN A 311 -15.84 -5.69 9.67
N LEU A 312 -15.89 -4.49 9.09
CA LEU A 312 -14.71 -3.65 8.88
C LEU A 312 -14.09 -3.20 10.21
N ALA A 313 -14.91 -2.83 11.20
CA ALA A 313 -14.40 -2.46 12.52
C ALA A 313 -13.75 -3.64 13.26
N CYS A 314 -14.29 -4.85 13.14
CA CYS A 314 -13.65 -6.05 13.66
C CYS A 314 -12.29 -6.31 13.00
N ARG A 315 -12.20 -6.12 11.67
CA ARG A 315 -10.93 -6.21 10.94
C ARG A 315 -9.93 -5.14 11.40
N ASP A 316 -10.38 -3.90 11.59
CA ASP A 316 -9.52 -2.83 12.11
C ASP A 316 -8.98 -3.18 13.50
N GLU A 317 -9.82 -3.69 14.41
CA GLU A 317 -9.37 -4.09 15.76
C GLU A 317 -8.41 -5.27 15.74
N GLN A 318 -8.60 -6.24 14.83
CA GLN A 318 -7.62 -7.32 14.59
C GLN A 318 -6.26 -6.76 14.14
N GLU A 319 -6.25 -5.82 13.20
CA GLU A 319 -5.03 -5.14 12.76
C GLU A 319 -4.40 -4.32 13.89
N GLN A 320 -5.18 -3.65 14.74
CA GLN A 320 -4.62 -2.94 15.89
C GLN A 320 -3.93 -3.88 16.87
N ILE A 321 -4.49 -5.07 17.11
CA ILE A 321 -3.86 -6.10 17.95
C ILE A 321 -2.54 -6.58 17.32
N GLU A 322 -2.54 -6.86 16.00
CA GLU A 322 -1.32 -7.21 15.24
C GLU A 322 -0.23 -6.14 15.42
N LEU A 323 -0.56 -4.88 15.15
CA LEU A 323 0.38 -3.76 15.20
C LEU A 323 0.90 -3.47 16.63
N ILE A 324 0.08 -3.70 17.66
CA ILE A 324 0.49 -3.50 19.07
C ILE A 324 1.36 -4.65 19.55
N THR A 325 1.01 -5.89 19.20
CA THR A 325 1.72 -7.08 19.68
C THR A 325 3.00 -7.36 18.90
N GLY A 326 3.15 -6.78 17.70
CA GLY A 326 4.25 -7.06 16.78
C GLY A 326 4.22 -8.48 16.22
N LYS A 327 3.14 -9.24 16.49
CA LYS A 327 2.90 -10.56 15.95
C LYS A 327 2.05 -10.40 14.69
N ALA A 328 2.70 -10.10 13.56
CA ALA A 328 2.22 -10.72 12.33
C ALA A 328 2.32 -12.23 12.60
N ASN A 329 1.27 -13.02 12.40
CA ASN A 329 1.39 -14.48 12.52
C ASN A 329 2.61 -14.89 11.70
N GLU A 330 3.68 -15.33 12.37
CA GLU A 330 5.00 -15.61 11.79
C GLU A 330 4.78 -16.40 10.50
N THR A 331 4.93 -15.75 9.34
CA THR A 331 4.75 -16.48 8.09
C THR A 331 5.97 -17.35 7.86
N GLU A 332 5.81 -18.42 7.09
CA GLU A 332 6.93 -19.28 6.71
C GLU A 332 8.10 -18.52 6.06
N THR A 333 7.83 -17.31 5.55
CA THR A 333 8.81 -16.36 5.02
C THR A 333 9.79 -15.86 6.09
N GLU A 334 9.34 -15.57 7.30
CA GLU A 334 10.22 -15.17 8.42
C GLU A 334 11.12 -16.33 8.86
N LYS A 335 10.59 -17.56 8.86
CA LYS A 335 11.37 -18.77 9.17
C LYS A 335 12.46 -19.07 8.11
N LYS A 336 12.23 -18.71 6.84
CA LYS A 336 13.26 -18.80 5.79
C LYS A 336 14.32 -17.69 5.91
N ALA A 337 13.95 -16.51 6.40
CA ALA A 337 14.89 -15.40 6.63
C ALA A 337 15.84 -15.67 7.81
N GLU A 338 15.37 -16.28 8.91
CA GLU A 338 16.23 -16.67 10.03
C GLU A 338 17.28 -17.74 9.66
N GLY A 339 16.99 -18.58 8.66
CA GLY A 339 17.91 -19.59 8.12
C GLY A 339 18.99 -19.04 7.19
N SER A 340 18.87 -17.79 6.73
CA SER A 340 19.78 -17.15 5.76
C SER A 340 20.50 -15.95 6.39
N LYS A 341 21.36 -16.20 7.38
CA LYS A 341 22.35 -15.22 7.88
C LYS A 341 23.49 -14.99 6.89
N THR A 342 23.15 -14.62 5.66
CA THR A 342 24.08 -14.19 4.61
C THR A 342 23.51 -12.93 3.98
N SER A 343 24.16 -11.79 4.26
CA SER A 343 23.92 -10.43 3.74
C SER A 343 22.45 -10.01 3.57
N ASN A 344 21.99 -9.05 4.38
CA ASN A 344 20.73 -8.37 4.11
C ASN A 344 20.76 -7.75 2.70
N PRO A 345 19.87 -8.17 1.78
CA PRO A 345 19.90 -7.66 0.41
C PRO A 345 19.53 -6.18 0.42
N GLY A 346 20.43 -5.32 -0.07
CA GLY A 346 20.13 -3.90 -0.25
C GLY A 346 19.01 -3.66 -1.26
N ARG A 347 18.55 -2.42 -1.35
CA ARG A 347 17.49 -2.00 -2.28
C ARG A 347 17.82 -2.37 -3.72
N GLU A 348 16.85 -2.93 -4.44
CA GLU A 348 17.03 -3.23 -5.86
C GLU A 348 16.78 -1.98 -6.72
N SER A 349 15.65 -1.31 -6.51
CA SER A 349 15.22 -0.15 -7.29
C SER A 349 16.08 1.12 -7.09
N GLY A 350 16.19 1.94 -8.14
CA GLY A 350 16.95 3.20 -8.10
C GLY A 350 18.42 3.06 -8.52
N SER A 351 19.06 4.19 -8.80
CA SER A 351 20.48 4.22 -9.21
C SER A 351 21.41 3.84 -8.05
N ALA A 352 22.57 3.23 -8.36
CA ALA A 352 23.55 2.84 -7.35
C ALA A 352 24.02 4.02 -6.48
N VAL A 353 24.24 5.19 -7.10
CA VAL A 353 24.64 6.42 -6.39
C VAL A 353 23.54 6.87 -5.42
N TRP A 354 22.29 6.86 -5.86
CA TRP A 354 21.15 7.26 -5.03
C TRP A 354 20.95 6.32 -3.83
N LYS A 355 21.10 5.01 -4.04
CA LYS A 355 21.04 4.00 -2.96
C LYS A 355 22.18 4.20 -1.95
N ALA A 356 23.41 4.36 -2.42
CA ALA A 356 24.58 4.56 -1.56
C ALA A 356 24.50 5.87 -0.76
N GLN A 357 24.02 6.97 -1.36
CA GLN A 357 23.81 8.24 -0.65
C GLN A 357 22.84 8.13 0.52
N ARG A 358 21.91 7.17 0.46
CA ARG A 358 20.89 6.92 1.47
C ARG A 358 21.24 5.78 2.42
N GLY A 359 22.36 5.08 2.19
CA GLY A 359 22.74 3.89 2.94
C GLY A 359 21.82 2.68 2.69
N GLU A 360 21.11 2.68 1.56
CA GLU A 360 20.13 1.64 1.20
C GLU A 360 20.74 0.54 0.29
N ASP A 361 22.07 0.49 0.12
CA ASP A 361 22.76 -0.46 -0.77
C ASP A 361 23.14 -1.81 -0.11
N GLY A 362 22.72 -2.03 1.14
CA GLY A 362 22.91 -3.31 1.87
C GLY A 362 24.28 -3.48 2.53
N LYS A 363 24.95 -2.38 2.87
CA LYS A 363 26.27 -2.37 3.52
C LYS A 363 26.23 -2.02 5.00
#